data_AF-A0A553UF72-F1
#
_entry.id   AF-A0A553UF72-F1
#
_cell.length_a   1.000
_cell.length_b   1.000
_cell.length_c   1.000
_cell.angle_alpha   90.00
_cell.angle_beta   90.00
_cell.angle_gamma   90.00
#
_symmetry.space_group_name_H-M   'P 1'
#
loop_
_entity.id
_entity.type
_entity.pdbx_description
1 polymer ?
#
loop_
_entity_poly.entity_id
_entity_poly.type
_entity_poly.pdbx_seq_one_letter_code
_entity_poly.pdbx_strand_id
1 'polypeptide(L)'
;MNYAENRMGNMMGSFKAMFEEDGVLNIDEFIEQMGLDNAIVKVRPGALKEGKIQFMNNQADIAALSQKAEQKRQLIKILAGLNDESLGMAMNRQSGVAIAQRRESGLMGLQNFLKISDDMDKLVFELAVSLMGHYFTKKQVFRIVDPKVGDRYFSINDGQHNQIKPCKFDLIYKTQLKTESKDERFSHWNELLKVISPINPTLVPQLLPLILKDMDSPIVADVVEVLEQAQQAQA
;
A
#
# COMPACT_ATOMS: atom_id res chain seq x y z
N MET A 1 -12.26 -11.55 8.36
CA MET A 1 -13.46 -11.63 7.50
C MET A 1 -13.75 -13.07 7.10
N ASN A 2 -12.73 -13.82 6.69
CA ASN A 2 -12.81 -15.18 6.16
C ASN A 2 -13.69 -16.16 6.93
N TYR A 3 -13.64 -16.20 8.27
CA TYR A 3 -14.48 -17.15 9.03
C TYR A 3 -15.98 -16.87 8.92
N ALA A 4 -16.39 -15.60 8.94
CA ALA A 4 -17.82 -15.25 8.85
C ALA A 4 -18.33 -15.47 7.42
N GLU A 5 -17.54 -15.11 6.41
CA GLU A 5 -17.88 -15.32 4.99
C GLU A 5 -17.88 -16.81 4.62
N ASN A 6 -16.89 -17.60 5.06
CA ASN A 6 -16.88 -19.06 4.84
C ASN A 6 -18.03 -19.75 5.56
N ARG A 7 -18.37 -19.33 6.78
CA ARG A 7 -19.51 -19.88 7.51
C ARG A 7 -20.84 -19.51 6.85
N MET A 8 -20.97 -18.29 6.33
CA MET A 8 -22.14 -17.86 5.56
C MET A 8 -22.27 -18.65 4.26
N GLY A 9 -21.17 -18.84 3.52
CA GLY A 9 -21.14 -19.67 2.32
C GLY A 9 -21.53 -21.13 2.61
N ASN A 10 -20.99 -21.71 3.68
CA ASN A 10 -21.37 -23.05 4.12
C ASN A 10 -22.85 -23.13 4.53
N MET A 11 -23.37 -22.12 5.24
CA MET A 11 -24.78 -22.07 5.65
C MET A 11 -25.74 -21.85 4.47
N MET A 12 -25.31 -21.18 3.40
CA MET A 12 -26.07 -21.06 2.15
C MET A 12 -26.03 -22.35 1.34
N GLY A 13 -24.91 -23.08 1.34
CA GLY A 13 -24.76 -24.33 0.61
C GLY A 13 -25.32 -25.57 1.33
N SER A 14 -25.57 -25.50 2.64
CA SER A 14 -26.10 -26.62 3.43
C SER A 14 -27.54 -26.38 3.85
N PHE A 15 -28.47 -27.21 3.39
CA PHE A 15 -29.82 -27.29 3.94
C PHE A 15 -29.94 -28.52 4.87
N LYS A 16 -30.71 -28.39 5.95
CA LYS A 16 -31.09 -29.51 6.80
C LYS A 16 -32.61 -29.69 6.76
N ALA A 17 -33.04 -30.87 6.36
CA ALA A 17 -34.42 -31.31 6.47
C ALA A 17 -34.50 -32.40 7.55
N MET A 18 -35.49 -32.29 8.45
CA MET A 18 -35.86 -33.37 9.36
C MET A 18 -37.18 -33.96 8.89
N PHE A 19 -37.25 -35.29 8.77
CA PHE A 19 -38.46 -36.01 8.40
C PHE A 19 -38.68 -37.20 9.36
N GLU A 20 -39.94 -37.49 9.68
CA GLU A 20 -40.31 -38.71 10.41
C GLU A 20 -40.23 -39.96 9.51
N GLU A 21 -39.90 -41.11 10.10
CA GLU A 21 -39.63 -42.38 9.38
C GLU A 21 -40.81 -42.87 8.52
N ASP A 22 -42.06 -42.53 8.91
CA ASP A 22 -43.28 -42.87 8.15
C ASP A 22 -43.71 -41.75 7.15
N GLY A 23 -42.92 -40.68 7.04
CA GLY A 23 -43.20 -39.53 6.18
C GLY A 23 -42.77 -39.70 4.72
N VAL A 24 -41.85 -40.62 4.43
CA VAL A 24 -41.20 -40.78 3.11
C VAL A 24 -41.11 -42.27 2.73
N LEU A 25 -41.56 -42.64 1.52
CA LEU A 25 -41.53 -44.03 1.02
C LEU A 25 -40.13 -44.49 0.56
N ASN A 26 -39.33 -43.56 0.03
CA ASN A 26 -38.00 -43.84 -0.49
C ASN A 26 -37.05 -42.71 -0.10
N ILE A 27 -36.15 -43.00 0.84
CA ILE A 27 -35.26 -42.00 1.46
C ILE A 27 -34.22 -41.51 0.44
N ASP A 28 -33.68 -42.40 -0.39
CA ASP A 28 -32.62 -42.07 -1.33
C ASP A 28 -33.11 -41.14 -2.44
N GLU A 29 -34.30 -41.40 -2.98
CA GLU A 29 -34.95 -40.53 -3.99
C GLU A 29 -35.29 -39.15 -3.41
N PHE A 30 -35.66 -39.08 -2.13
CA PHE A 30 -35.94 -37.82 -1.45
C PHE A 30 -34.67 -36.99 -1.24
N ILE A 31 -33.55 -37.61 -0.88
CA ILE A 31 -32.25 -36.93 -0.73
C ILE A 31 -31.77 -36.39 -2.08
N GLU A 32 -31.87 -37.19 -3.14
CA GLU A 32 -31.41 -36.80 -4.47
C GLU A 32 -32.26 -35.67 -5.06
N GLN A 33 -33.58 -35.75 -4.91
CA GLN A 33 -34.48 -34.68 -5.37
C GLN A 33 -34.36 -33.42 -4.52
N MET A 34 -34.20 -33.52 -3.19
CA MET A 34 -34.00 -32.34 -2.33
C MET A 34 -32.64 -31.68 -2.53
N GLY A 35 -31.62 -32.41 -2.98
CA GLY A 35 -30.30 -31.87 -3.29
C GLY A 35 -30.26 -30.99 -4.55
N LEU A 36 -31.30 -31.04 -5.38
CA LEU A 36 -31.42 -30.21 -6.57
C LEU A 36 -31.97 -28.82 -6.21
N ASP A 37 -31.26 -27.79 -6.65
CA ASP A 37 -31.68 -26.40 -6.49
C ASP A 37 -33.01 -26.17 -7.25
N ASN A 38 -34.04 -25.67 -6.57
CA ASN A 38 -35.45 -25.55 -7.04
C ASN A 38 -36.23 -26.87 -7.29
N ALA A 39 -36.10 -27.89 -6.42
CA ALA A 39 -36.90 -29.11 -6.53
C ALA A 39 -38.34 -28.99 -5.97
N ILE A 40 -39.32 -29.52 -6.72
CA ILE A 40 -40.70 -29.72 -6.27
C ILE A 40 -40.87 -31.20 -5.90
N VAL A 41 -40.94 -31.51 -4.61
CA VAL A 41 -41.02 -32.90 -4.10
C VAL A 41 -42.44 -33.23 -3.64
N LYS A 42 -42.98 -34.38 -4.09
CA LYS A 42 -44.29 -34.88 -3.64
C LYS A 42 -44.17 -35.49 -2.25
N VAL A 43 -45.06 -35.10 -1.34
CA VAL A 43 -45.14 -35.65 0.03
C VAL A 43 -46.51 -36.29 0.26
N ARG A 44 -46.58 -37.25 1.19
CA ARG A 44 -47.84 -37.96 1.52
C ARG A 44 -48.91 -36.95 1.98
N PRO A 45 -50.20 -37.14 1.61
CA PRO A 45 -51.29 -36.30 2.12
C PRO A 45 -51.27 -36.29 3.66
N GLY A 46 -51.22 -35.10 4.27
CA GLY A 46 -51.16 -34.94 5.73
C GLY A 46 -49.77 -34.65 6.31
N ALA A 47 -48.68 -35.01 5.63
CA ALA A 47 -47.30 -34.86 6.15
C ALA A 47 -46.90 -33.39 6.41
N LEU A 48 -47.38 -32.46 5.59
CA LEU A 48 -47.18 -31.01 5.77
C LEU A 48 -48.08 -30.41 6.87
N LYS A 49 -49.25 -30.99 7.11
CA LYS A 49 -50.27 -30.45 8.02
C LYS A 49 -50.05 -30.91 9.47
N GLU A 50 -49.46 -32.09 9.64
CA GLU A 50 -49.08 -32.68 10.93
C GLU A 50 -47.67 -32.30 11.39
N GLY A 51 -46.92 -31.51 10.61
CA GLY A 51 -45.58 -31.05 10.98
C GLY A 51 -44.48 -32.11 10.93
N LYS A 52 -44.72 -33.22 10.22
CA LYS A 52 -43.81 -34.38 10.12
C LYS A 52 -42.54 -34.11 9.31
N ILE A 53 -42.50 -32.97 8.60
CA ILE A 53 -41.33 -32.48 7.87
C ILE A 53 -41.08 -31.04 8.33
N GLN A 54 -39.92 -30.77 8.93
CA GLN A 54 -39.51 -29.44 9.34
C GLN A 54 -38.35 -28.94 8.48
N PHE A 55 -38.56 -27.78 7.87
CA PHE A 55 -37.54 -27.06 7.10
C PHE A 55 -36.83 -26.07 8.03
N MET A 56 -35.59 -26.36 8.42
CA MET A 56 -34.77 -25.39 9.13
C MET A 56 -34.15 -24.42 8.13
N ASN A 57 -34.76 -23.24 8.00
CA ASN A 57 -34.25 -22.21 7.11
C ASN A 57 -33.26 -21.31 7.88
N ASN A 58 -31.96 -21.42 7.59
CA ASN A 58 -30.89 -20.66 8.28
C ASN A 58 -30.84 -19.17 7.87
N GLN A 59 -31.87 -18.63 7.22
CA GLN A 59 -31.91 -17.24 6.73
C GLN A 59 -31.67 -16.19 7.83
N ALA A 60 -32.17 -16.42 9.04
CA ALA A 60 -31.98 -15.49 10.17
C ALA A 60 -30.50 -15.39 10.59
N ASP A 61 -29.77 -16.50 10.59
CA ASP A 61 -28.35 -16.53 10.95
C ASP A 61 -27.47 -15.93 9.83
N ILE A 62 -27.86 -16.10 8.57
CA ILE A 62 -27.19 -15.48 7.42
C ILE A 62 -27.32 -13.95 7.49
N ALA A 63 -28.51 -13.43 7.82
CA ALA A 63 -28.72 -11.99 7.98
C ALA A 63 -27.86 -11.40 9.12
N ALA A 64 -27.78 -12.09 10.26
CA ALA A 64 -26.95 -11.68 11.39
C ALA A 64 -25.44 -11.71 11.06
N LEU A 65 -24.99 -12.73 10.32
CA LEU A 65 -23.59 -12.84 9.86
C LEU A 65 -23.23 -11.76 8.83
N SER A 66 -24.13 -11.46 7.89
CA SER A 66 -23.95 -10.40 6.90
C SER A 66 -23.83 -9.02 7.56
N GLN A 67 -24.72 -8.71 8.51
CA GLN A 67 -24.65 -7.46 9.27
C GLN A 67 -23.33 -7.32 10.04
N LYS A 68 -22.84 -8.41 10.64
CA LYS A 68 -21.56 -8.43 11.36
C LYS A 68 -20.36 -8.28 10.42
N ALA A 69 -20.44 -8.80 9.19
CA ALA A 69 -19.41 -8.59 8.18
C ALA A 69 -19.35 -7.12 7.74
N GLU A 70 -20.50 -6.48 7.54
CA GLU A 70 -20.58 -5.07 7.17
C GLU A 70 -20.06 -4.15 8.28
N GLN A 71 -20.42 -4.41 9.54
CA GLN A 71 -19.86 -3.70 10.70
C GLN A 71 -18.33 -3.82 10.78
N LYS A 72 -17.78 -5.00 10.47
CA LYS A 72 -16.32 -5.20 10.42
C LYS A 72 -15.67 -4.42 9.28
N ARG A 73 -16.31 -4.31 8.12
CA ARG A 73 -15.82 -3.48 7.01
C ARG A 73 -15.80 -2.01 7.42
N GLN A 74 -16.84 -1.53 8.09
CA GLN A 74 -16.89 -0.16 8.61
C GLN A 74 -15.79 0.09 9.66
N LEU A 75 -15.57 -0.83 10.60
CA LEU A 75 -14.48 -0.73 11.57
C LEU A 75 -13.10 -0.72 10.91
N ILE A 76 -12.91 -1.51 9.84
CA ILE A 76 -11.65 -1.51 9.07
C ILE A 76 -11.44 -0.17 8.38
N LYS A 77 -12.49 0.44 7.80
CA LYS A 77 -12.39 1.80 7.23
C LYS A 77 -11.93 2.81 8.28
N ILE A 78 -12.53 2.76 9.48
CA ILE A 78 -12.19 3.64 10.60
C ILE A 78 -10.74 3.39 11.08
N LEU A 79 -10.36 2.13 11.29
CA LEU A 79 -9.02 1.74 11.76
C LEU A 79 -7.92 2.06 10.74
N ALA A 80 -8.20 1.85 9.45
CA ALA A 80 -7.28 2.19 8.37
C ALA A 80 -7.15 3.71 8.17
N GLY A 81 -7.98 4.52 8.85
CA GLY A 81 -8.00 5.97 8.69
C GLY A 81 -8.43 6.42 7.29
N LEU A 82 -9.05 5.53 6.52
CA LEU A 82 -9.44 5.78 5.14
C LEU A 82 -10.85 6.39 5.14
N ASN A 83 -10.93 7.70 4.93
CA ASN A 83 -12.20 8.40 4.72
C ASN A 83 -12.79 8.03 3.34
N ASP A 84 -14.12 8.09 3.17
CA ASP A 84 -14.78 7.86 1.85
C ASP A 84 -14.32 8.90 0.79
N GLU A 85 -13.73 10.01 1.25
CA GLU A 85 -12.99 10.99 0.45
C GLU A 85 -11.67 10.40 -0.11
N SER A 86 -10.88 9.73 0.74
CA SER A 86 -9.62 9.05 0.38
C SER A 86 -9.86 7.84 -0.53
N LEU A 87 -10.98 7.14 -0.34
CA LEU A 87 -11.40 5.94 -1.08
C LEU A 87 -12.03 6.19 -2.46
N GLY A 88 -12.11 7.44 -2.92
CA GLY A 88 -12.64 7.72 -4.27
C GLY A 88 -14.18 7.65 -4.39
N MET A 89 -14.90 7.27 -3.34
CA MET A 89 -16.35 6.98 -3.40
C MET A 89 -17.27 8.21 -3.33
N ALA A 90 -16.80 9.36 -2.83
CA ALA A 90 -17.60 10.58 -2.83
C ALA A 90 -17.76 11.17 -4.25
N MET A 91 -18.99 11.18 -4.78
CA MET A 91 -19.34 11.63 -6.14
C MET A 91 -19.65 13.13 -6.29
N ASN A 92 -19.79 13.91 -5.21
CA ASN A 92 -20.54 15.17 -5.29
C ASN A 92 -19.82 16.45 -4.78
N ARG A 93 -18.54 16.69 -5.17
CA ARG A 93 -17.88 18.00 -4.90
C ARG A 93 -17.19 18.57 -6.15
N GLN A 94 -17.50 19.82 -6.45
CA GLN A 94 -17.30 20.50 -7.75
C GLN A 94 -16.08 21.44 -7.83
N SER A 95 -15.24 21.52 -6.79
CA SER A 95 -14.13 22.49 -6.72
C SER A 95 -12.76 21.84 -6.96
N GLY A 96 -11.94 22.43 -7.83
CA GLY A 96 -10.58 21.96 -8.13
C GLY A 96 -9.66 21.90 -6.90
N VAL A 97 -9.88 22.78 -5.92
CA VAL A 97 -9.16 22.76 -4.63
C VAL A 97 -9.51 21.50 -3.83
N ALA A 98 -10.77 21.08 -3.86
CA ALA A 98 -11.20 19.85 -3.20
C ALA A 98 -10.64 18.60 -3.88
N ILE A 99 -10.42 18.63 -5.20
CA ILE A 99 -9.78 17.54 -5.95
C ILE A 99 -8.29 17.44 -5.61
N ALA A 100 -7.58 18.57 -5.54
CA ALA A 100 -6.16 18.59 -5.14
C ALA A 100 -5.96 18.07 -3.71
N GLN A 101 -6.75 18.57 -2.76
CA GLN A 101 -6.71 18.12 -1.37
C GLN A 101 -7.08 16.64 -1.21
N ARG A 102 -7.97 16.11 -2.08
CA ARG A 102 -8.30 14.67 -2.14
C ARG A 102 -7.11 13.82 -2.59
N ARG A 103 -6.41 14.26 -3.64
CA ARG A 103 -5.21 13.57 -4.12
C ARG A 103 -4.15 13.51 -3.02
N GLU A 104 -3.99 14.60 -2.27
CA GLU A 104 -3.02 14.70 -1.18
C GLU A 104 -3.40 13.83 0.02
N SER A 105 -4.68 13.81 0.42
CA SER A 105 -5.18 12.91 1.48
C SER A 105 -5.06 11.42 1.10
N GLY A 106 -5.34 11.07 -0.17
CA GLY A 106 -5.10 9.73 -0.70
C GLY A 106 -3.62 9.35 -0.69
N LEU A 107 -2.74 10.30 -1.02
CA LEU A 107 -1.29 10.12 -0.94
C LEU A 107 -0.84 9.84 0.50
N MET A 108 -1.33 10.59 1.49
CA MET A 108 -0.97 10.39 2.90
C MET A 108 -1.31 8.98 3.40
N GLY A 109 -2.47 8.44 2.99
CA GLY A 109 -2.82 7.05 3.31
C GLY A 109 -1.83 6.05 2.73
N LEU A 110 -1.45 6.22 1.46
CA LEU A 110 -0.44 5.38 0.79
C LEU A 110 0.96 5.53 1.42
N GLN A 111 1.29 6.68 2.00
CA GLN A 111 2.58 6.92 2.63
C GLN A 111 2.83 5.93 3.77
N ASN A 112 1.80 5.64 4.56
CA ASN A 112 1.92 4.70 5.66
C ASN A 112 2.19 3.29 5.16
N PHE A 113 1.46 2.84 4.12
CA PHE A 113 1.67 1.53 3.52
C PHE A 113 3.08 1.39 2.93
N LEU A 114 3.56 2.39 2.20
CA LEU A 114 4.92 2.37 1.62
C LEU A 114 5.98 2.36 2.72
N LYS A 115 5.84 3.17 3.78
CA LYS A 115 6.76 3.17 4.91
C LYS A 115 6.82 1.81 5.60
N ILE A 116 5.65 1.21 5.86
CA ILE A 116 5.58 -0.11 6.49
C ILE A 116 6.22 -1.17 5.58
N SER A 117 6.01 -1.10 4.26
CA SER A 117 6.64 -1.99 3.29
C SER A 117 8.17 -1.84 3.30
N ASP A 118 8.66 -0.60 3.26
CA ASP A 118 10.10 -0.31 3.29
C ASP A 118 10.73 -0.78 4.60
N ASP A 119 10.05 -0.58 5.72
CA ASP A 119 10.54 -1.00 7.03
C ASP A 119 10.54 -2.54 7.16
N MET A 120 9.56 -3.22 6.56
CA MET A 120 9.59 -4.68 6.43
C MET A 120 10.82 -5.13 5.62
N ASP A 121 11.06 -4.52 4.46
CA ASP A 121 12.21 -4.86 3.63
C ASP A 121 13.53 -4.62 4.36
N LYS A 122 13.66 -3.49 5.07
CA LYS A 122 14.84 -3.19 5.91
C LYS A 122 15.07 -4.25 6.97
N LEU A 123 14.02 -4.71 7.66
CA LEU A 123 14.15 -5.77 8.67
C LEU A 123 14.60 -7.10 8.05
N VAL A 124 14.08 -7.45 6.86
CA VAL A 124 14.50 -8.65 6.13
C VAL A 124 15.98 -8.55 5.74
N PHE A 125 16.41 -7.41 5.20
CA PHE A 125 17.81 -7.19 4.85
C PHE A 125 18.73 -7.13 6.07
N GLU A 126 18.29 -6.56 7.18
CA GLU A 126 19.03 -6.56 8.44
C GLU A 126 19.30 -7.98 8.92
N LEU A 127 18.27 -8.84 8.89
CA LEU A 127 18.41 -10.26 9.21
C LEU A 127 19.35 -10.97 8.23
N ALA A 128 19.23 -10.71 6.93
CA ALA A 128 20.11 -11.29 5.92
C ALA A 128 21.58 -10.89 6.12
N VAL A 129 21.86 -9.61 6.39
CA VAL A 129 23.21 -9.10 6.68
C VAL A 129 23.76 -9.70 7.98
N SER A 130 22.92 -9.84 9.01
CA SER A 130 23.28 -10.51 10.26
C SER A 130 23.71 -11.97 10.03
N LEU A 131 22.93 -12.72 9.23
CA LEU A 131 23.26 -14.10 8.84
C LEU A 131 24.53 -14.16 7.99
N MET A 132 24.70 -13.24 7.04
CA MET A 132 25.93 -13.16 6.24
C MET A 132 27.15 -12.89 7.13
N GLY A 133 27.05 -11.98 8.10
CA GLY A 133 28.12 -11.72 9.07
C GLY A 133 28.49 -12.94 9.92
N HIS A 134 27.53 -13.82 10.22
CA HIS A 134 27.77 -15.05 10.97
C HIS A 134 28.52 -16.12 10.15
N TYR A 135 28.20 -16.28 8.85
CA TYR A 135 28.78 -17.33 8.01
C TYR A 135 30.02 -16.91 7.21
N PHE A 136 30.11 -15.64 6.80
CA PHE A 136 31.22 -15.11 6.00
C PHE A 136 32.29 -14.47 6.88
N THR A 137 33.10 -15.31 7.53
CA THR A 137 34.17 -14.88 8.46
C THR A 137 35.57 -14.80 7.84
N LYS A 138 35.75 -15.32 6.62
CA LYS A 138 37.05 -15.33 5.93
C LYS A 138 37.30 -14.02 5.17
N LYS A 139 38.58 -13.67 5.00
CA LYS A 139 39.01 -12.57 4.14
C LYS A 139 38.62 -12.86 2.69
N GLN A 140 37.91 -11.92 2.06
CA GLN A 140 37.51 -12.00 0.65
C GLN A 140 38.00 -10.76 -0.08
N VAL A 141 38.51 -10.95 -1.29
CA VAL A 141 38.96 -9.86 -2.17
C VAL A 141 38.05 -9.83 -3.38
N PHE A 142 37.45 -8.68 -3.62
CA PHE A 142 36.57 -8.44 -4.74
C PHE A 142 37.27 -7.53 -5.74
N ARG A 143 37.10 -7.85 -7.01
CA ARG A 143 37.61 -7.05 -8.13
C ARG A 143 36.43 -6.35 -8.80
N ILE A 144 36.44 -5.03 -8.80
CA ILE A 144 35.54 -4.20 -9.60
C ILE A 144 36.30 -3.82 -10.87
N VAL A 145 35.75 -4.21 -12.01
CA VAL A 145 36.29 -3.86 -13.33
C VAL A 145 35.39 -2.78 -13.91
N ASP A 146 35.91 -1.55 -13.99
CA ASP A 146 35.22 -0.43 -14.65
C ASP A 146 36.01 -0.01 -15.90
N PRO A 147 35.40 0.02 -17.09
CA PRO A 147 36.06 0.42 -18.33
C PRO A 147 36.68 1.82 -18.30
N LYS A 148 36.16 2.76 -17.50
CA LYS A 148 36.65 4.15 -17.44
C LYS A 148 37.63 4.40 -16.30
N VAL A 149 37.46 3.70 -15.20
CA VAL A 149 38.13 3.99 -13.92
C VAL A 149 39.25 2.99 -13.61
N GLY A 150 39.29 1.87 -14.33
CA GLY A 150 40.29 0.82 -14.16
C GLY A 150 39.89 -0.25 -13.13
N ASP A 151 40.81 -1.19 -12.88
CA ASP A 151 40.62 -2.28 -11.91
C ASP A 151 40.79 -1.78 -10.47
N ARG A 152 39.76 -1.95 -9.65
CA ARG A 152 39.81 -1.69 -8.21
C ARG A 152 39.64 -3.00 -7.43
N TYR A 153 40.50 -3.22 -6.45
CA TYR A 153 40.39 -4.35 -5.53
C TYR A 153 39.98 -3.85 -4.16
N PHE A 154 38.94 -4.44 -3.59
CA PHE A 154 38.54 -4.18 -2.21
C PHE A 154 38.52 -5.48 -1.41
N SER A 155 39.03 -5.43 -0.17
CA SER A 155 39.07 -6.58 0.72
C SER A 155 38.11 -6.41 1.88
N ILE A 156 37.28 -7.42 2.10
CA ILE A 156 36.36 -7.52 3.24
C ILE A 156 36.95 -8.50 4.27
N ASN A 157 36.69 -8.26 5.56
CA ASN A 157 37.12 -9.10 6.69
C ASN A 157 38.65 -9.21 6.89
N ASP A 158 39.40 -8.13 6.64
CA ASP A 158 40.84 -8.06 6.94
C ASP A 158 41.15 -7.68 8.41
N GLY A 159 40.12 -7.26 9.16
CA GLY A 159 40.21 -6.83 10.57
C GLY A 159 38.91 -6.19 11.07
N GLN A 160 38.89 -5.65 12.30
CA GLN A 160 37.68 -5.06 12.92
C GLN A 160 37.09 -3.85 12.16
N HIS A 161 37.88 -3.17 11.34
CA HIS A 161 37.46 -1.96 10.62
C HIS A 161 36.62 -2.23 9.37
N ASN A 162 36.82 -3.40 8.73
CA ASN A 162 36.20 -3.79 7.46
C ASN A 162 35.28 -5.02 7.60
N GLN A 163 34.76 -5.24 8.81
CA GLN A 163 33.79 -6.29 9.08
C GLN A 163 32.40 -5.86 8.62
N ILE A 164 31.68 -6.77 7.96
CA ILE A 164 30.26 -6.57 7.65
C ILE A 164 29.50 -6.51 8.99
N LYS A 165 28.86 -5.37 9.27
CA LYS A 165 28.06 -5.17 10.48
C LYS A 165 26.63 -4.76 10.09
N PRO A 166 25.61 -5.18 10.86
CA PRO A 166 24.27 -4.65 10.72
C PRO A 166 24.28 -3.12 10.86
N CYS A 167 23.46 -2.42 10.07
CA CYS A 167 23.28 -0.96 10.14
C CYS A 167 24.47 -0.07 9.75
N LYS A 168 25.53 -0.63 9.13
CA LYS A 168 26.57 0.18 8.46
C LYS A 168 26.32 0.13 6.95
N PHE A 169 25.63 1.15 6.43
CA PHE A 169 25.31 1.27 5.01
C PHE A 169 26.03 2.48 4.41
N ASP A 170 26.52 2.34 3.18
CA ASP A 170 27.13 3.45 2.44
C ASP A 170 26.08 4.38 1.81
N LEU A 171 24.85 3.88 1.60
CA LEU A 171 23.75 4.62 0.99
C LEU A 171 22.47 4.46 1.80
N ILE A 172 21.78 5.58 2.08
CA ILE A 172 20.48 5.60 2.76
C ILE A 172 19.42 5.96 1.71
N TYR A 173 18.67 4.95 1.27
CA TYR A 173 17.52 5.18 0.39
C TYR A 173 16.31 5.59 1.24
N LYS A 174 15.71 6.72 0.90
CA LYS A 174 14.47 7.20 1.53
C LYS A 174 13.39 7.28 0.46
N THR A 175 12.43 6.36 0.52
CA THR A 175 11.23 6.44 -0.32
C THR A 175 10.39 7.60 0.18
N GLN A 176 10.12 8.54 -0.72
CA GLN A 176 9.16 9.61 -0.49
C GLN A 176 8.14 9.55 -1.62
N LEU A 177 6.88 9.76 -1.28
CA LEU A 177 5.87 9.96 -2.30
C LEU A 177 6.21 11.23 -3.08
N LYS A 178 5.91 11.22 -4.38
CA LYS A 178 6.04 12.39 -5.23
C LYS A 178 4.96 13.41 -4.83
N THR A 179 5.29 14.28 -3.88
CA THR A 179 4.37 15.27 -3.31
C THR A 179 4.30 16.56 -4.11
N GLU A 180 5.39 16.94 -4.79
CA GLU A 180 5.44 18.21 -5.52
C GLU A 180 5.85 18.02 -6.98
N SER A 181 5.04 18.57 -7.89
CA SER A 181 5.46 18.77 -9.26
C SER A 181 6.59 19.79 -9.31
N LYS A 182 7.50 19.68 -10.28
CA LYS A 182 8.55 20.68 -10.52
C LYS A 182 7.95 22.10 -10.70
N ASP A 183 6.74 22.16 -11.25
CA ASP A 183 6.01 23.41 -11.50
C ASP A 183 5.51 24.08 -10.22
N GLU A 184 5.09 23.31 -9.21
CA GLU A 184 4.59 23.83 -7.93
C GLU A 184 5.74 24.45 -7.12
N ARG A 185 6.91 23.77 -7.10
CA ARG A 185 8.14 24.31 -6.52
C ARG A 185 8.59 25.60 -7.20
N PHE A 186 8.52 25.64 -8.53
CA PHE A 186 8.84 26.86 -9.29
C PHE A 186 7.88 28.00 -8.97
N SER A 187 6.58 27.72 -8.86
CA SER A 187 5.59 28.72 -8.47
C SER A 187 5.87 29.26 -7.06
N HIS A 188 6.25 28.39 -6.11
CA HIS A 188 6.61 28.81 -4.76
C HIS A 188 7.86 29.70 -4.74
N TRP A 189 8.91 29.29 -5.45
CA TRP A 189 10.13 30.09 -5.61
C TRP A 189 9.87 31.44 -6.27
N ASN A 190 8.99 31.50 -7.26
CA ASN A 190 8.63 32.74 -7.93
C ASN A 190 7.91 33.71 -6.97
N GLU A 191 7.01 33.21 -6.11
CA GLU A 191 6.39 34.03 -5.06
C GLU A 191 7.42 34.53 -4.03
N LEU A 192 8.36 33.67 -3.60
CA LEU A 192 9.44 34.08 -2.70
C LEU A 192 10.34 35.15 -3.34
N LEU A 193 10.67 35.00 -4.63
CA LEU A 193 11.46 36.00 -5.37
C LEU A 193 10.74 37.34 -5.49
N LYS A 194 9.42 37.35 -5.71
CA LYS A 194 8.62 38.59 -5.73
C LYS A 194 8.64 39.31 -4.38
N VAL A 195 8.70 38.58 -3.27
CA VAL A 195 8.78 39.15 -1.91
C VAL A 195 10.20 39.63 -1.59
N ILE A 196 11.23 38.87 -1.97
CA ILE A 196 12.63 39.17 -1.64
C ILE A 196 13.20 40.28 -2.54
N SER A 197 12.83 40.32 -3.81
CA SER A 197 13.32 41.29 -4.79
C SER A 197 13.19 42.76 -4.35
N PRO A 198 12.08 43.22 -3.74
CA PRO A 198 11.97 44.59 -3.23
C PRO A 198 12.68 44.80 -1.87
N ILE A 199 12.94 43.74 -1.09
CA ILE A 199 13.55 43.83 0.25
C ILE A 199 15.08 43.88 0.17
N ASN A 200 15.69 43.00 -0.62
CA ASN A 200 17.13 42.97 -0.83
C ASN A 200 17.45 42.42 -2.23
N PRO A 201 17.59 43.29 -3.24
CA PRO A 201 17.84 42.86 -4.62
C PRO A 201 19.21 42.18 -4.80
N THR A 202 20.15 42.40 -3.89
CA THR A 202 21.50 41.81 -3.91
C THR A 202 21.50 40.30 -3.66
N LEU A 203 20.45 39.77 -3.02
CA LEU A 203 20.33 38.33 -2.73
C LEU A 203 19.79 37.54 -3.93
N VAL A 204 19.11 38.18 -4.88
CA VAL A 204 18.47 37.50 -6.03
C VAL A 204 19.49 36.74 -6.90
N PRO A 205 20.66 37.31 -7.27
CA PRO A 205 21.68 36.57 -8.02
C PRO A 205 22.29 35.40 -7.26
N GLN A 206 22.33 35.45 -5.91
CA GLN A 206 22.85 34.36 -5.08
C GLN A 206 21.83 33.23 -4.89
N LEU A 207 20.54 33.55 -4.93
CA LEU A 207 19.45 32.58 -4.79
C LEU A 207 19.16 31.84 -6.10
N LEU A 208 19.40 32.46 -7.26
CA LEU A 208 19.11 31.86 -8.57
C LEU A 208 19.80 30.48 -8.80
N PRO A 209 21.10 30.28 -8.50
CA PRO A 209 21.73 28.96 -8.55
C PRO A 209 21.06 27.92 -7.65
N LEU A 210 20.63 28.33 -6.45
CA LEU A 210 20.00 27.46 -5.48
C LEU A 210 18.61 27.01 -5.94
N ILE A 211 17.84 27.93 -6.54
CA ILE A 211 16.53 27.64 -7.15
C ILE A 211 16.68 26.65 -8.30
N LEU A 212 17.64 26.87 -9.19
CA LEU A 212 17.87 25.99 -10.34
C LEU A 212 18.33 24.60 -9.90
N LYS A 213 19.15 24.50 -8.85
CA LYS A 213 19.58 23.22 -8.26
C LYS A 213 18.43 22.46 -7.63
N ASP A 214 17.51 23.14 -6.95
CA ASP A 214 16.29 22.52 -6.38
C ASP A 214 15.30 22.01 -7.46
N MET A 215 15.34 22.60 -8.66
CA MET A 215 14.55 22.17 -9.81
C MET A 215 15.11 20.94 -10.56
N ASP A 216 16.32 20.47 -10.19
CA ASP A 216 17.08 19.45 -10.92
C ASP A 216 17.07 19.71 -12.44
N SER A 217 17.34 20.96 -12.84
CA SER A 217 17.41 21.32 -14.26
C SER A 217 18.72 20.83 -14.87
N PRO A 218 18.70 20.24 -16.09
CA PRO A 218 19.94 19.77 -16.73
C PRO A 218 20.91 20.90 -17.08
N ILE A 219 20.44 22.15 -17.11
CA ILE A 219 21.21 23.34 -17.52
C ILE A 219 21.80 24.06 -16.28
N VAL A 220 21.67 23.49 -15.07
CA VAL A 220 22.18 24.11 -13.83
C VAL A 220 23.68 24.36 -13.91
N ALA A 221 24.45 23.39 -14.42
CA ALA A 221 25.90 23.52 -14.54
C ALA A 221 26.28 24.71 -15.44
N ASP A 222 25.69 24.78 -16.64
CA ASP A 222 25.95 25.83 -17.61
C ASP A 222 25.55 27.22 -17.08
N VAL A 223 24.42 27.34 -16.36
CA VAL A 223 23.99 28.62 -15.78
C VAL A 223 24.91 29.06 -14.65
N VAL A 224 25.37 28.13 -13.80
CA VAL A 224 26.33 28.43 -12.73
C VAL A 224 27.65 28.91 -13.33
N GLU A 225 28.16 28.26 -14.36
CA GLU A 225 29.38 28.67 -15.07
C GLU A 225 29.24 30.08 -15.67
N VAL A 226 28.10 30.40 -16.31
CA VAL A 226 27.84 31.75 -16.84
C VAL A 226 27.77 32.80 -15.74
N LEU A 227 27.18 32.47 -14.59
CA LEU A 227 27.09 33.39 -13.44
C LEU A 227 28.46 33.64 -12.80
N GLU A 228 29.30 32.59 -12.68
CA GLU A 228 30.67 32.72 -12.19
C GLU A 228 31.52 33.58 -13.13
N GLN A 229 31.40 33.39 -14.44
CA GLN A 229 32.05 34.22 -15.44
C GLN A 229 31.59 35.69 -15.39
N ALA A 230 30.29 35.92 -15.19
CA ALA A 230 29.74 37.28 -15.06
C ALA A 230 30.18 37.98 -13.76
N GLN A 231 30.30 37.25 -12.65
CA GLN A 231 30.85 37.78 -11.40
C GLN A 231 32.34 38.11 -11.51
N GLN A 232 33.12 37.26 -12.19
CA GLN A 232 34.53 37.52 -12.45
C GLN A 232 34.75 38.71 -13.38
N ALA A 233 33.82 38.99 -14.30
CA ALA A 233 33.87 40.15 -15.19
C ALA A 233 33.42 41.46 -14.54
N GLN A 234 32.76 41.40 -13.37
CA GLN A 234 32.29 42.56 -12.59
C GLN A 234 33.21 42.91 -11.41
N ALA A 235 34.22 42.07 -11.11
CA ALA A 235 35.27 42.32 -10.12
C ALA A 235 36.51 42.97 -10.77
#